data_AF-L1P659-F1
#
_entry.id   AF-L1P659-F1
#
_cell.length_a   1.000
_cell.length_b   1.000
_cell.length_c   1.000
_cell.angle_alpha   90.00
_cell.angle_beta   90.00
_cell.angle_gamma   90.00
#
_symmetry.space_group_name_H-M   'P 1'
#
loop_
_entity.id
_entity.type
_entity.pdbx_description
1 polymer ?
#
loop_
_entity_poly.entity_id
_entity_poly.type
_entity_poly.pdbx_seq_one_letter_code
_entity_poly.pdbx_strand_id
1 'polypeptide(L)'
;MKFMKMEKCFTKIDLETLKSIEKLVKMGVRNDSEEKRMLNFSKMDRVKKGWTTNNALFKTEGGNYNIEQVNIELGKGKALETFNENIINFEIIK
;
A
#
# COMPACT_ATOMS: atom_id res chain seq x y z
N MET A 1 -16.79 -16.73 0.83
CA MET A 1 -15.74 -15.73 0.50
C MET A 1 -14.48 -16.13 1.26
N LYS A 2 -13.38 -16.42 0.57
CA LYS A 2 -12.14 -16.94 1.18
C LYS A 2 -11.25 -15.75 1.53
N PHE A 3 -11.15 -15.40 2.80
CA PHE A 3 -10.28 -14.34 3.27
C PHE A 3 -8.82 -14.82 3.25
N MET A 4 -7.93 -14.05 2.64
CA MET A 4 -6.50 -14.33 2.67
C MET A 4 -5.92 -13.81 3.98
N LYS A 5 -5.51 -14.73 4.86
CA LYS A 5 -4.79 -14.40 6.09
C LYS A 5 -3.29 -14.42 5.76
N MET A 6 -2.66 -13.25 5.64
CA MET A 6 -1.22 -13.15 5.39
C MET A 6 -0.44 -13.51 6.66
N GLU A 7 -0.04 -14.77 6.79
CA GLU A 7 1.01 -15.22 7.69
C GLU A 7 2.28 -15.40 6.84
N LYS A 8 3.22 -14.45 6.92
CA LYS A 8 4.58 -14.48 6.32
C LYS A 8 4.76 -15.31 5.03
N CYS A 9 4.04 -14.98 3.95
CA CYS A 9 4.34 -15.47 2.60
C CYS A 9 4.76 -14.29 1.71
N PHE A 10 5.91 -14.41 1.04
CA PHE A 10 6.36 -13.46 0.02
C PHE A 10 5.48 -13.63 -1.22
N THR A 11 4.51 -12.74 -1.41
CA THR A 11 3.68 -12.71 -2.62
C THR A 11 4.33 -11.82 -3.65
N LYS A 12 4.71 -12.39 -4.79
CA LYS A 12 5.10 -11.60 -5.97
C LYS A 12 3.81 -11.14 -6.66
N ILE A 13 3.57 -9.83 -6.65
CA ILE A 13 2.43 -9.21 -7.34
C ILE A 13 3.00 -8.54 -8.59
N ASP A 14 2.56 -8.96 -9.78
CA ASP A 14 2.97 -8.31 -11.02
C ASP A 14 2.32 -6.92 -11.11
N LEU A 15 3.17 -5.89 -11.15
CA LEU A 15 2.80 -4.48 -11.27
C LEU A 15 1.99 -4.17 -12.56
N GLU A 16 1.94 -5.07 -13.53
CA GLU A 16 1.13 -4.86 -14.75
C GLU A 16 -0.39 -5.10 -14.53
N THR A 17 -0.79 -5.66 -13.38
CA THR A 17 -2.21 -5.93 -13.05
C THR A 17 -2.94 -4.82 -12.25
N LEU A 18 -2.38 -3.61 -12.20
CA LEU A 18 -2.64 -2.56 -11.19
C LEU A 18 -3.95 -1.74 -11.26
N LYS A 19 -5.11 -2.37 -11.45
CA LYS A 19 -6.39 -1.71 -11.09
C LYS A 19 -6.49 -1.39 -9.59
N SER A 20 -5.76 -2.12 -8.76
CA SER A 20 -5.76 -1.97 -7.30
C SER A 20 -5.02 -0.72 -6.83
N ILE A 21 -3.84 -0.39 -7.40
CA ILE A 21 -3.06 0.78 -6.94
C ILE A 21 -3.79 2.09 -7.17
N GLU A 22 -4.46 2.29 -8.30
CA GLU A 22 -5.24 3.52 -8.53
C GLU A 22 -6.32 3.73 -7.46
N LYS A 23 -6.98 2.66 -7.03
CA LYS A 23 -7.98 2.71 -5.96
C LYS A 23 -7.34 3.00 -4.61
N LEU A 24 -6.19 2.40 -4.32
CA LEU A 24 -5.44 2.66 -3.09
C LEU A 24 -4.91 4.10 -3.03
N VAL A 25 -4.47 4.67 -4.15
CA VAL A 25 -4.04 6.08 -4.23
C VAL A 25 -5.19 7.02 -3.88
N LYS A 26 -6.42 6.73 -4.31
CA LYS A 26 -7.61 7.54 -3.98
C LYS A 26 -7.99 7.54 -2.50
N MET A 27 -7.65 6.48 -1.77
CA MET A 27 -7.85 6.38 -0.32
C MET A 27 -6.53 6.47 0.46
N GLY A 28 -5.49 6.96 -0.20
CA GLY A 28 -4.16 7.03 0.38
C GLY A 28 -4.06 8.19 1.36
N VAL A 29 -3.32 7.98 2.43
CA VAL A 29 -2.72 9.03 3.25
C VAL A 29 -1.22 8.84 3.27
N ARG A 30 -0.48 9.94 3.37
CA ARG A 30 0.98 9.89 3.40
C ARG A 30 1.54 10.08 4.80
N ASN A 31 2.63 9.39 5.07
CA ASN A 31 3.53 9.69 6.18
C ASN A 31 4.90 10.04 5.62
N ASP A 32 5.11 11.34 5.44
CA ASP A 32 6.38 11.93 5.06
C ASP A 32 6.97 12.66 6.27
N SER A 33 7.89 12.01 6.99
CA SER A 33 8.80 12.75 7.88
C SER A 33 9.78 13.63 7.09
N GLU A 34 9.96 13.37 5.80
CA GLU A 34 10.79 14.17 4.89
C GLU A 34 10.00 14.50 3.60
N GLU A 35 9.44 15.71 3.54
CA GLU A 35 8.60 16.25 2.46
C GLU A 35 9.16 16.03 1.04
N LYS A 36 10.49 15.95 0.90
CA LYS A 36 11.17 15.83 -0.41
C LYS A 36 10.93 14.49 -1.12
N ARG A 37 10.48 13.46 -0.41
CA ARG A 37 10.46 12.07 -0.93
C ARG A 37 9.09 11.56 -1.37
N MET A 38 8.06 12.40 -1.35
CA MET A 38 6.68 12.06 -1.75
C MET A 38 6.17 12.94 -2.90
N LEU A 39 7.04 13.38 -3.83
CA LEU A 39 6.66 14.33 -4.90
C LEU A 39 5.43 13.89 -5.71
N ASN A 40 5.39 12.62 -6.11
CA ASN A 40 4.27 12.03 -6.87
C ASN A 40 2.98 11.90 -6.05
N PHE A 41 3.08 11.97 -4.73
CA PHE A 41 1.95 11.86 -3.78
C PHE A 41 1.82 13.12 -2.92
N SER A 42 2.40 14.24 -3.35
CA SER A 42 2.48 15.49 -2.56
C SER A 42 1.10 16.08 -2.23
N LYS A 43 0.11 15.80 -3.09
CA LYS A 43 -1.30 16.18 -2.91
C LYS A 43 -2.09 15.26 -1.98
N MET A 44 -1.50 14.16 -1.52
CA MET A 44 -2.15 13.22 -0.60
C MET A 44 -2.18 13.80 0.81
N ASP A 45 -3.29 13.60 1.52
CA ASP A 45 -3.44 14.07 2.89
C ASP A 45 -2.43 13.39 3.83
N ARG A 46 -1.96 14.13 4.84
CA ARG A 46 -1.12 13.55 5.90
C ARG A 46 -1.92 12.58 6.75
N VAL A 47 -1.24 11.51 7.18
CA VAL A 47 -1.79 10.48 8.05
C VAL A 47 -2.32 11.07 9.36
N LYS A 48 -3.47 10.56 9.82
CA LYS A 48 -4.09 10.89 11.11
C LYS A 48 -4.30 9.61 11.92
N LYS A 49 -4.48 9.76 13.24
CA LYS A 49 -4.83 8.63 14.12
C LYS A 49 -6.10 7.95 13.60
N GLY A 50 -6.10 6.62 13.54
CA GLY A 50 -7.24 5.83 13.05
C GLY A 50 -7.28 5.58 11.53
N TRP A 51 -6.22 5.93 10.78
CA TRP A 51 -6.17 5.73 9.33
C TRP A 51 -6.41 4.28 8.89
N THR A 52 -6.03 3.30 9.71
CA THR A 52 -6.08 1.86 9.40
C THR A 52 -7.49 1.32 9.11
N THR A 53 -8.55 2.03 9.50
CA THR A 53 -9.94 1.64 9.23
C THR A 53 -10.33 1.84 7.77
N ASN A 54 -9.87 2.92 7.12
CA ASN A 54 -10.37 3.33 5.80
C ASN A 54 -9.28 3.52 4.75
N ASN A 55 -8.06 3.85 5.16
CA ASN A 55 -7.05 4.40 4.27
C ASN A 55 -5.88 3.43 4.08
N ALA A 56 -5.17 3.61 2.98
CA ALA A 56 -3.86 3.01 2.75
C ALA A 56 -2.77 4.02 3.14
N LEU A 57 -1.72 3.59 3.83
CA LEU A 57 -0.64 4.47 4.22
C LEU A 57 0.52 4.37 3.23
N PHE A 58 0.83 5.47 2.57
CA PHE A 58 2.00 5.61 1.71
C PHE A 58 3.15 6.17 2.55
N LYS A 59 4.24 5.42 2.66
CA LYS A 59 5.40 5.79 3.46
C LYS A 59 6.67 5.54 2.66
N THR A 60 7.63 6.42 2.86
CA THR A 60 8.97 6.22 2.30
C THR A 60 9.72 5.24 3.18
N GLU A 61 10.31 4.20 2.59
CA GLU A 61 11.27 3.30 3.23
C GLU A 61 12.61 3.31 2.46
N GLY A 62 13.70 3.06 3.20
CA GLY A 62 15.06 3.07 2.67
C GLY A 62 15.86 4.28 3.16
N GLY A 63 16.71 4.07 4.17
CA GLY A 63 17.73 5.04 4.62
C GLY A 63 19.16 4.57 4.36
N ASN A 64 19.33 3.31 3.94
CA ASN A 64 20.63 2.72 3.62
C ASN A 64 20.55 2.10 2.22
N TYR A 65 21.54 2.40 1.38
CA TYR A 65 21.81 1.77 0.07
C TYR A 65 21.16 2.36 -1.20
N ASN A 66 20.75 3.63 -1.26
CA ASN A 66 20.26 4.32 -2.48
C ASN A 66 19.04 3.68 -3.17
N ILE A 67 18.37 2.72 -2.53
CA ILE A 67 17.11 2.15 -3.04
C ILE A 67 15.97 2.84 -2.29
N GLU A 68 15.50 3.94 -2.84
CA GLU A 68 14.34 4.67 -2.33
C GLU A 68 13.06 3.96 -2.77
N GLN A 69 12.22 3.56 -1.82
CA GLN A 69 10.95 2.87 -2.10
C GLN A 69 9.79 3.54 -1.36
N VAL A 70 8.64 3.63 -2.03
CA VAL A 70 7.38 4.01 -1.37
C VAL A 70 6.60 2.74 -1.11
N ASN A 71 6.47 2.38 0.16
CA ASN A 71 5.67 1.25 0.60
C ASN A 71 4.23 1.70 0.83
N ILE A 72 3.30 0.77 0.56
CA ILE A 72 1.88 0.92 0.84
C ILE A 72 1.53 -0.02 1.98
N GLU A 73 1.26 0.53 3.16
CA GLU A 73 0.77 -0.23 4.31
C GLU A 73 -0.76 -0.28 4.31
N LEU A 74 -1.32 -1.45 4.60
CA LEU A 74 -2.75 -1.69 4.67
C LEU A 74 -3.16 -2.05 6.11
N GLY A 75 -4.15 -1.33 6.65
CA GLY A 75 -4.81 -1.72 7.90
C GLY A 75 -5.79 -2.88 7.68
N LYS A 76 -6.47 -3.33 8.75
CA LYS A 76 -7.50 -4.39 8.68
C LYS A 76 -8.88 -3.88 8.21
N GLY A 77 -8.90 -2.85 7.36
CA GLY A 77 -10.11 -2.13 6.98
C GLY A 77 -10.30 -2.03 5.47
N LYS A 78 -11.01 -0.97 5.05
CA LYS A 78 -11.48 -0.79 3.67
C LYS A 78 -10.40 -0.85 2.60
N ALA A 79 -9.19 -0.38 2.92
CA ALA A 79 -8.06 -0.45 2.00
C ALA A 79 -7.60 -1.89 1.71
N LEU A 80 -7.59 -2.76 2.72
CA LEU A 80 -7.28 -4.18 2.55
C LEU A 80 -8.40 -4.92 1.80
N GLU A 81 -9.67 -4.61 2.10
CA GLU A 81 -10.81 -5.14 1.36
C GLU A 81 -10.71 -4.76 -0.12
N THR A 82 -10.49 -3.46 -0.40
CA THR A 82 -10.31 -2.94 -1.75
C THR A 82 -9.14 -3.60 -2.45
N PHE A 83 -8.01 -3.79 -1.77
CA PHE A 83 -6.87 -4.49 -2.34
C PHE A 83 -7.25 -5.92 -2.73
N ASN A 84 -7.82 -6.71 -1.80
CA ASN A 84 -8.20 -8.10 -2.01
C ASN A 84 -9.22 -8.30 -3.13
N GLU A 85 -10.23 -7.42 -3.22
CA GLU A 85 -11.26 -7.47 -4.28
C GLU A 85 -10.71 -7.18 -5.69
N ASN A 86 -9.53 -6.55 -5.77
CA ASN A 86 -8.93 -6.13 -7.04
C ASN A 86 -7.68 -6.96 -7.42
N ILE A 87 -7.39 -8.05 -6.69
CA ILE A 87 -6.40 -9.05 -7.10
C ILE A 87 -7.01 -9.86 -8.25
N ILE A 88 -6.46 -9.72 -9.44
CA ILE A 88 -6.90 -10.46 -10.64
C ILE A 88 -6.35 -11.88 -10.59
N ASN A 89 -5.05 -12.03 -10.34
CA ASN A 89 -4.34 -13.29 -10.22
C ASN A 89 -3.23 -13.16 -9.16
N PHE A 90 -2.88 -14.27 -8.51
CA PHE A 90 -1.74 -14.34 -7.61
C PHE A 90 -1.12 -15.74 -7.64
N GLU A 91 0.19 -15.81 -7.41
CA GLU A 91 0.92 -17.06 -7.24
C GLU A 91 1.44 -17.17 -5.81
N ILE A 92 1.31 -18.37 -5.22
CA ILE A 92 1.93 -18.69 -3.95
C ILE A 92 3.24 -19.41 -4.24
N ILE A 93 4.36 -18.73 -4.00
CA ILE A 93 5.69 -19.33 -4.06
C ILE A 93 5.95 -20.05 -2.74
N LYS A 94 6.30 -21.33 -2.81
CA LYS A 94 6.67 -22.18 -1.65
C LYS A 94 8.17 -22.39 -1.59
#